data_AF-A0A7R9APY3-F1
#
_entry.id   AF-A0A7R9APY3-F1
#
_cell.length_a   1.000
_cell.length_b   1.000
_cell.length_c   1.000
_cell.angle_alpha   90.00
_cell.angle_beta   90.00
_cell.angle_gamma   90.00
#
_symmetry.space_group_name_H-M   'P 1'
#
loop_
_entity.id
_entity.type
_entity.pdbx_description
1 polymer ?
#
loop_
_entity_poly.entity_id
_entity_poly.type
_entity_poly.pdbx_seq_one_letter_code
_entity_poly.pdbx_strand_id
1 'polypeptide(L)'
;MGFRDAGQQERSVYEDEEFESHIDEVWATVAPLYRQLHTYVRRRLIQQYGSQRVRPDGPIPAHLLGNMWAQNWKNLADIVLPYPGKQSVDVTPEMLRQGYTPLRMFQLAEEFYTSMGMNPMPPEFWHHSMLEKPLGRDVVCRASAWDFCNHNDYRIKQCTEVTMEDLQTIHHEMAHIQYYLQYANQPLLFRDGANPGFHEAVGAMIELSVITPRHLQRIGLLNNITDEYGEMTNTNETNINFLLTMALDKIAYLPFAYVVDQWRWRLFSEEWKVEEMNSRWWDLRMRHQGIIPPISRSENDFDPAAKYHVVADMPYIRYFVSLILQFQLHESLCQAAGHFGPLHTCDIYRSREAGRLLSTVFVTAVSLLIYNFSEILSMGSSRSWSEIIHVMTKGRTDKLDSRPLLEYFQPLAMWLSVQNRDEKIVGWATNNEDSALFASWAQGGSATFSSNLGMLLIPFAAMTTLL
;
A
#
# COMPACT_ATOMS: atom_id res chain seq x y z
N MET A 1 12.64 -29.73 -4.16
CA MET A 1 11.64 -28.75 -4.63
C MET A 1 11.95 -28.19 -6.03
N GLY A 2 13.15 -28.35 -6.58
CA GLY A 2 13.41 -28.09 -8.01
C GLY A 2 13.59 -26.61 -8.41
N PHE A 3 13.54 -25.69 -7.44
CA PHE A 3 13.88 -24.27 -7.63
C PHE A 3 15.39 -24.05 -7.56
N ARG A 4 15.87 -23.02 -8.27
CA ARG A 4 17.27 -22.57 -8.30
C ARG A 4 17.71 -21.97 -6.97
N ASP A 5 16.84 -21.16 -6.36
CA ASP A 5 17.08 -20.46 -5.11
C ASP A 5 15.74 -20.20 -4.38
N ALA A 6 15.81 -19.73 -3.13
CA ALA A 6 14.64 -19.41 -2.33
C ALA A 6 13.80 -18.28 -2.95
N GLY A 7 14.42 -17.31 -3.65
CA GLY A 7 13.70 -16.25 -4.33
C GLY A 7 12.85 -16.76 -5.49
N GLN A 8 13.35 -17.71 -6.27
CA GLN A 8 12.54 -18.36 -7.31
C GLN A 8 11.33 -19.09 -6.71
N GLN A 9 11.52 -19.77 -5.58
CA GLN A 9 10.41 -20.40 -4.85
C GLN A 9 9.38 -19.36 -4.38
N GLU A 10 9.82 -18.21 -3.85
CA GLU A 10 8.91 -17.15 -3.43
C GLU A 10 8.13 -16.55 -4.61
N ARG A 11 8.78 -16.36 -5.76
CA ARG A 11 8.15 -15.79 -6.96
C ARG A 11 7.23 -16.78 -7.67
N SER A 12 7.37 -18.10 -7.47
CA SER A 12 6.59 -19.09 -8.21
C SER A 12 5.08 -19.00 -7.96
N VAL A 13 4.67 -18.46 -6.80
CA VAL A 13 3.24 -18.24 -6.46
C VAL A 13 2.56 -17.19 -7.35
N TYR A 14 3.34 -16.41 -8.11
CA TYR A 14 2.84 -15.45 -9.09
C TYR A 14 2.77 -16.04 -10.51
N GLU A 15 3.13 -17.30 -10.71
CA GLU A 15 2.95 -18.02 -11.99
C GLU A 15 3.44 -17.24 -13.25
N ASP A 16 4.48 -16.42 -13.08
CA ASP A 16 4.99 -15.50 -14.09
C ASP A 16 6.52 -15.57 -14.10
N GLU A 17 7.08 -16.08 -15.20
CA GLU A 17 8.53 -16.24 -15.37
C GLU A 17 9.25 -14.88 -15.48
N GLU A 18 8.55 -13.84 -15.94
CA GLU A 18 9.06 -12.48 -16.11
C GLU A 18 8.60 -11.54 -14.99
N PHE A 19 8.10 -12.09 -13.87
CA PHE A 19 7.49 -11.34 -12.76
C PHE A 19 8.34 -10.18 -12.28
N GLU A 20 9.66 -10.39 -12.11
CA GLU A 20 10.56 -9.34 -11.65
C GLU A 20 10.66 -8.16 -12.63
N SER A 21 10.74 -8.44 -13.94
CA SER A 21 10.74 -7.41 -14.98
C SER A 21 9.42 -6.64 -15.01
N HIS A 22 8.28 -7.35 -14.92
CA HIS A 22 6.97 -6.70 -14.87
C HIS A 22 6.82 -5.79 -13.65
N ILE A 23 7.35 -6.18 -12.48
CA ILE A 23 7.34 -5.35 -11.28
C ILE A 23 8.24 -4.11 -11.45
N ASP A 24 9.40 -4.24 -12.10
CA ASP A 24 10.29 -3.13 -12.42
C ASP A 24 9.62 -2.10 -13.36
N GLU A 25 8.90 -2.58 -14.37
CA GLU A 25 8.11 -1.74 -15.28
C GLU A 25 7.02 -0.97 -14.53
N VAL A 26 6.27 -1.66 -13.65
CA VAL A 26 5.23 -1.03 -12.83
C VAL A 26 5.81 -0.03 -11.82
N TRP A 27 7.00 -0.29 -11.27
CA TRP A 27 7.67 0.70 -10.42
C TRP A 27 8.10 1.93 -11.24
N ALA A 28 8.62 1.73 -12.46
CA ALA A 28 9.08 2.80 -13.32
C ALA A 28 7.97 3.80 -13.70
N THR A 29 6.72 3.34 -13.85
CA THR A 29 5.57 4.21 -14.14
C THR A 29 5.15 5.06 -12.93
N VAL A 30 5.31 4.56 -11.70
CA VAL A 30 4.91 5.26 -10.47
C VAL A 30 6.03 6.13 -9.88
N ALA A 31 7.29 5.76 -10.12
CA ALA A 31 8.46 6.48 -9.62
C ALA A 31 8.45 8.00 -9.87
N PRO A 32 7.96 8.54 -11.01
CA PRO A 32 7.85 9.98 -11.20
C PRO A 32 6.97 10.69 -10.17
N LEU A 33 5.83 10.09 -9.80
CA LEU A 33 4.95 10.64 -8.76
C LEU A 33 5.64 10.58 -7.38
N TYR A 34 6.33 9.48 -7.07
CA TYR A 34 7.12 9.37 -5.84
C TYR A 34 8.20 10.45 -5.75
N ARG A 35 8.92 10.73 -6.85
CA ARG A 35 9.96 11.78 -6.88
C ARG A 35 9.37 13.17 -6.63
N GLN A 36 8.17 13.46 -7.15
CA GLN A 36 7.46 14.70 -6.85
C GLN A 36 7.09 14.81 -5.37
N LEU A 37 6.55 13.74 -4.79
CA LEU A 37 6.22 13.68 -3.37
C LEU A 37 7.49 13.85 -2.50
N HIS A 38 8.56 13.10 -2.80
CA HIS A 38 9.84 13.18 -2.11
C HIS A 38 10.41 14.59 -2.12
N THR A 39 10.43 15.25 -3.28
CA THR A 39 10.94 16.62 -3.43
C THR A 39 10.16 17.60 -2.53
N TYR A 40 8.83 17.51 -2.57
CA TYR A 40 7.96 18.35 -1.76
C TYR A 40 8.20 18.11 -0.25
N VAL A 41 8.22 16.85 0.18
CA VAL A 41 8.45 16.46 1.58
C VAL A 41 9.83 16.92 2.04
N ARG A 42 10.88 16.70 1.25
CA ARG A 42 12.25 17.17 1.54
C ARG A 42 12.28 18.67 1.79
N ARG A 43 11.62 19.46 0.94
CA ARG A 43 11.53 20.91 1.12
C ARG A 43 10.86 21.31 2.43
N ARG A 44 9.76 20.63 2.80
CA ARG A 44 9.08 20.86 4.09
C ARG A 44 9.97 20.48 5.28
N LEU A 45 10.71 19.38 5.18
CA LEU A 45 11.70 18.99 6.19
C LEU A 45 12.85 20.00 6.30
N ILE A 46 13.31 20.60 5.19
CA ILE A 46 14.32 21.67 5.22
C ILE A 46 13.79 22.92 5.92
N GLN A 47 12.52 23.28 5.71
CA GLN A 47 11.88 24.39 6.41
C GLN A 47 11.83 24.13 7.93
N GLN A 48 11.59 22.88 8.34
CA GLN A 48 11.49 22.50 9.75
C GLN A 48 12.84 22.31 10.44
N TYR A 49 13.80 21.64 9.80
CA TYR A 49 15.05 21.18 10.41
C TYR A 49 16.31 21.90 9.90
N GLY A 50 16.18 22.72 8.86
CA GLY A 50 17.28 23.48 8.25
C GLY A 50 18.09 22.70 7.20
N SER A 51 18.70 23.44 6.27
CA SER A 51 19.48 22.89 5.15
C SER A 51 20.81 22.23 5.56
N GLN A 52 21.26 22.45 6.80
CA GLN A 52 22.42 21.75 7.37
C GLN A 52 22.10 20.30 7.75
N ARG A 53 20.82 19.98 7.99
CA ARG A 53 20.37 18.64 8.40
C ARG A 53 19.79 17.85 7.23
N VAL A 54 19.17 18.55 6.28
CA VAL A 54 18.59 17.94 5.07
C VAL A 54 19.13 18.68 3.86
N ARG A 55 19.85 17.97 2.98
CA ARG A 55 20.47 18.58 1.82
C ARG A 55 19.40 18.95 0.76
N PRO A 56 19.38 20.19 0.21
CA PRO A 56 18.34 20.62 -0.74
C PRO A 56 18.18 19.81 -2.02
N ASP A 57 19.25 19.18 -2.50
CA ASP A 57 19.26 18.36 -3.72
C ASP A 57 19.48 16.87 -3.43
N GLY A 58 19.63 16.49 -2.16
CA GLY A 58 20.10 15.17 -1.75
C GLY A 58 19.01 14.22 -1.23
N PRO A 59 19.42 13.01 -0.83
CA PRO A 59 18.54 12.07 -0.16
C PRO A 59 18.12 12.57 1.24
N ILE A 60 17.00 12.08 1.76
CA ILE A 60 16.48 12.43 3.08
C ILE A 60 17.08 11.47 4.14
N PRO A 61 17.58 11.97 5.28
CA PRO A 61 17.98 11.10 6.39
C PRO A 61 16.80 10.22 6.87
N ALA A 62 16.98 8.90 6.87
CA ALA A 62 15.88 7.93 7.04
C ALA A 62 15.08 8.09 8.34
N HIS A 63 15.71 8.54 9.42
CA HIS A 63 15.07 8.77 10.72
C HIS A 63 14.08 9.96 10.79
N LEU A 64 13.99 10.79 9.75
CA LEU A 64 13.14 12.00 9.74
C LEU A 64 11.74 11.77 9.16
N LEU A 65 11.39 10.53 8.81
CA LEU A 65 10.22 10.22 8.00
C LEU A 65 9.04 9.64 8.82
N GLY A 66 9.01 9.89 10.12
CA GLY A 66 7.86 9.59 10.99
C GLY A 66 7.61 8.10 11.28
N ASN A 67 8.45 7.21 10.76
CA ASN A 67 8.36 5.77 10.94
C ASN A 67 9.77 5.17 11.01
N MET A 68 9.95 4.13 11.84
CA MET A 68 11.24 3.46 12.08
C MET A 68 11.96 3.04 10.79
N TRP A 69 11.22 2.58 9.78
CA TRP A 69 11.77 2.12 8.50
C TRP A 69 11.57 3.12 7.36
N ALA A 70 11.07 4.33 7.64
CA ALA A 70 10.70 5.31 6.61
C ALA A 70 9.75 4.75 5.53
N GLN A 71 8.95 3.74 5.89
CA GLN A 71 8.05 3.08 4.95
C GLN A 71 6.67 3.77 4.87
N ASN A 72 6.31 4.54 5.88
CA ASN A 72 5.04 5.25 5.98
C ASN A 72 5.32 6.65 6.53
N TRP A 73 4.87 7.69 5.83
CA TRP A 73 5.17 9.08 6.15
C TRP A 73 3.94 9.84 6.68
N LYS A 74 2.81 9.15 6.97
CA LYS A 74 1.58 9.77 7.51
C LYS A 74 1.85 10.62 8.75
N ASN A 75 2.76 10.18 9.62
CA ASN A 75 3.16 10.90 10.84
C ASN A 75 3.88 12.24 10.57
N LEU A 76 4.13 12.61 9.31
CA LEU A 76 4.64 13.93 8.92
C LEU A 76 3.54 14.94 8.60
N ALA A 77 2.26 14.57 8.72
CA ALA A 77 1.12 15.41 8.33
C ALA A 77 1.26 16.85 8.85
N ASP A 78 1.59 17.05 10.12
CA ASP A 78 1.73 18.38 10.73
C ASP A 78 2.84 19.24 10.11
N ILE A 79 3.83 18.62 9.49
CA ILE A 79 4.96 19.30 8.84
C ILE A 79 4.64 19.57 7.36
N VAL A 80 4.00 18.62 6.69
CA VAL A 80 3.92 18.61 5.21
C VAL A 80 2.57 19.06 4.66
N LEU A 81 1.50 19.08 5.45
CA LEU A 81 0.20 19.50 4.92
C LEU A 81 0.23 20.99 4.50
N PRO A 82 -0.19 21.31 3.26
CA PRO A 82 -0.12 22.67 2.72
C PRO A 82 -1.14 23.64 3.29
N TYR A 83 -2.30 23.15 3.73
CA TYR A 83 -3.41 23.97 4.20
C TYR A 83 -3.72 23.64 5.68
N PRO A 84 -3.06 24.33 6.64
CA PRO A 84 -3.34 24.16 8.07
C PRO A 84 -4.81 24.45 8.40
N GLY A 85 -5.40 23.70 9.33
CA GLY A 85 -6.81 23.87 9.72
C GLY A 85 -7.82 23.19 8.79
N LYS A 86 -7.40 22.69 7.61
CA LYS A 86 -8.21 21.86 6.70
C LYS A 86 -7.76 20.39 6.78
N GLN A 87 -7.53 19.88 7.99
CA GLN A 87 -6.98 18.53 8.21
C GLN A 87 -7.88 17.44 7.60
N SER A 88 -7.28 16.29 7.28
CA SER A 88 -8.05 15.08 6.96
C SER A 88 -8.99 14.81 8.13
N VAL A 89 -10.25 14.50 7.81
CA VAL A 89 -11.31 14.30 8.80
C VAL A 89 -10.90 13.18 9.77
N ASP A 90 -10.54 13.51 11.00
CA ASP A 90 -10.42 12.53 12.09
C ASP A 90 -11.76 12.40 12.80
N VAL A 91 -12.39 11.25 12.64
CA VAL A 91 -13.69 10.94 13.27
C VAL A 91 -13.55 10.36 14.68
N THR A 92 -12.33 10.23 15.22
CA THR A 92 -12.07 9.75 16.58
C THR A 92 -12.87 10.52 17.64
N PRO A 93 -12.82 11.87 17.68
CA PRO A 93 -13.58 12.63 18.68
C PRO A 93 -15.10 12.42 18.54
N GLU A 94 -15.59 12.28 17.31
CA GLU A 94 -17.01 12.08 17.04
C GLU A 94 -17.48 10.67 17.43
N MET A 95 -16.69 9.63 17.17
CA MET A 95 -16.96 8.27 17.65
C MET A 95 -17.02 8.21 19.17
N LEU A 96 -16.06 8.85 19.85
CA LEU A 96 -16.07 8.96 21.32
C LEU A 96 -17.31 9.71 21.82
N ARG A 97 -17.67 10.84 21.19
CA ARG A 97 -18.88 11.61 21.51
C ARG A 97 -20.16 10.80 21.36
N GLN A 98 -20.24 9.95 20.33
CA GLN A 98 -21.37 9.06 20.07
C GLN A 98 -21.36 7.77 20.89
N GLY A 99 -20.37 7.57 21.77
CA GLY A 99 -20.25 6.39 22.62
C GLY A 99 -19.97 5.10 21.84
N TYR A 100 -19.09 5.17 20.84
CA TYR A 100 -18.63 3.96 20.13
C TYR A 100 -17.84 3.05 21.07
N THR A 101 -18.00 1.75 20.85
CA THR A 101 -17.22 0.68 21.48
C THR A 101 -16.55 -0.14 20.37
N PRO A 102 -15.51 -0.93 20.66
CA PRO A 102 -14.94 -1.85 19.68
C PRO A 102 -15.99 -2.69 18.95
N LEU A 103 -16.91 -3.32 19.71
CA LEU A 103 -18.01 -4.10 19.14
C LEU A 103 -18.86 -3.29 18.14
N ARG A 104 -19.20 -2.04 18.46
CA ARG A 104 -19.98 -1.17 17.57
C ARG A 104 -19.20 -0.80 16.30
N MET A 105 -17.88 -0.65 16.37
CA MET A 105 -17.03 -0.41 15.20
C MET A 105 -17.02 -1.62 14.26
N PHE A 106 -16.91 -2.84 14.80
CA PHE A 106 -17.03 -4.07 14.01
C PHE A 106 -18.42 -4.23 13.39
N GLN A 107 -19.50 -3.91 14.11
CA GLN A 107 -20.86 -3.95 13.58
C GLN A 107 -21.08 -2.92 12.46
N LEU A 108 -20.50 -1.73 12.59
CA LEU A 108 -20.49 -0.72 11.53
C LEU A 108 -19.77 -1.24 10.28
N ALA A 109 -18.62 -1.90 10.45
CA ALA A 109 -17.89 -2.50 9.34
C ALA A 109 -18.65 -3.68 8.70
N GLU A 110 -19.33 -4.54 9.49
CA GLU A 110 -20.22 -5.57 8.94
C GLU A 110 -21.33 -4.96 8.06
N GLU A 111 -21.90 -3.83 8.49
CA GLU A 111 -22.95 -3.14 7.73
C GLU A 111 -22.42 -2.67 6.37
N PHE A 112 -21.17 -2.21 6.28
CA PHE A 112 -20.53 -1.88 5.00
C PHE A 112 -20.62 -3.05 4.01
N TYR A 113 -20.19 -4.24 4.41
CA TYR A 113 -20.18 -5.42 3.55
C TYR A 113 -21.58 -5.93 3.21
N THR A 114 -22.46 -6.04 4.21
CA THR A 114 -23.84 -6.51 4.02
C THR A 114 -24.67 -5.53 3.19
N SER A 115 -24.36 -4.22 3.24
CA SER A 115 -24.98 -3.20 2.40
C SER A 115 -24.75 -3.45 0.90
N MET A 116 -23.58 -3.98 0.55
CA MET A 116 -23.20 -4.40 -0.81
C MET A 116 -23.73 -5.79 -1.16
N GLY A 117 -24.32 -6.51 -0.21
CA GLY A 117 -24.88 -7.85 -0.40
C GLY A 117 -23.92 -9.00 -0.15
N MET A 118 -22.83 -8.74 0.56
CA MET A 118 -21.93 -9.79 1.04
C MET A 118 -22.50 -10.49 2.28
N ASN A 119 -21.89 -11.62 2.67
CA ASN A 119 -22.33 -12.39 3.83
C ASN A 119 -22.15 -11.59 5.13
N PRO A 120 -23.09 -11.67 6.08
CA PRO A 120 -22.81 -11.22 7.44
C PRO A 120 -21.74 -12.10 8.08
N MET A 121 -21.12 -11.61 9.16
CA MET A 121 -20.21 -12.41 9.97
C MET A 121 -21.00 -13.52 10.68
N PRO A 122 -20.49 -14.77 10.73
CA PRO A 122 -21.17 -15.86 11.39
C PRO A 122 -21.25 -15.63 12.92
N PRO A 123 -22.23 -16.21 13.63
CA PRO A 123 -22.34 -16.08 15.09
C PRO A 123 -21.06 -16.44 15.85
N GLU A 124 -20.33 -17.45 15.37
CA GLU A 124 -19.06 -17.93 15.91
C GLU A 124 -17.98 -16.84 15.87
N PHE A 125 -17.96 -16.00 14.84
CA PHE A 125 -17.03 -14.88 14.73
C PHE A 125 -17.18 -13.93 15.92
N TRP A 126 -18.43 -13.55 16.24
CA TRP A 126 -18.72 -12.64 17.35
C TRP A 126 -18.43 -13.26 18.71
N HIS A 127 -18.66 -14.57 18.85
CA HIS A 127 -18.44 -15.26 20.11
C HIS A 127 -16.96 -15.52 20.41
N HIS A 128 -16.14 -15.77 19.39
CA HIS A 128 -14.77 -16.25 19.57
C HIS A 128 -13.67 -15.24 19.23
N SER A 129 -13.99 -14.14 18.53
CA SER A 129 -12.99 -13.12 18.19
C SER A 129 -12.54 -12.34 19.43
N MET A 130 -11.28 -11.93 19.41
CA MET A 130 -10.73 -10.99 20.40
C MET A 130 -10.80 -9.59 19.79
N LEU A 131 -11.91 -8.90 20.03
CA LEU A 131 -12.18 -7.56 19.50
C LEU A 131 -11.66 -6.44 20.42
N GLU A 132 -11.20 -6.77 21.61
CA GLU A 132 -10.62 -5.84 22.57
C GLU A 132 -9.54 -6.55 23.39
N LYS A 133 -8.64 -5.78 24.00
CA LYS A 133 -7.57 -6.35 24.82
C LYS A 133 -8.16 -6.93 26.12
N PRO A 134 -7.97 -8.24 26.41
CA PRO A 134 -8.45 -8.82 27.65
C PRO A 134 -7.69 -8.28 28.87
N LEU A 135 -8.39 -8.09 29.98
CA LEU A 135 -7.79 -7.70 31.26
C LEU A 135 -6.98 -8.86 31.85
N GLY A 136 -5.76 -8.57 32.32
CA GLY A 136 -4.93 -9.53 33.05
C GLY A 136 -4.32 -10.66 32.22
N ARG A 137 -4.29 -10.54 30.89
CA ARG A 137 -3.68 -11.52 29.98
C ARG A 137 -2.77 -10.84 28.97
N ASP A 138 -1.56 -11.38 28.83
CA ASP A 138 -0.64 -10.98 27.76
C ASP A 138 -1.11 -11.57 26.43
N VAL A 139 -1.23 -10.70 25.43
CA VAL A 139 -1.67 -11.06 24.08
C VAL A 139 -0.87 -10.30 23.03
N VAL A 140 -0.75 -10.87 21.84
CA VAL A 140 -0.18 -10.18 20.69
C VAL A 140 -1.24 -9.26 20.09
N CYS A 141 -1.09 -7.95 20.29
CA CYS A 141 -2.11 -6.97 19.90
C CYS A 141 -2.15 -6.63 18.41
N ARG A 142 -1.12 -6.99 17.63
CA ARG A 142 -1.11 -6.77 16.17
C ARG A 142 -2.34 -7.41 15.53
N ALA A 143 -3.14 -6.62 14.83
CA ALA A 143 -4.34 -7.09 14.15
C ALA A 143 -4.03 -8.27 13.21
N SER A 144 -4.94 -9.25 13.18
CA SER A 144 -4.94 -10.32 12.21
C SER A 144 -6.29 -11.04 12.14
N ALA A 145 -6.66 -11.45 10.93
CA ALA A 145 -7.76 -12.35 10.62
C ALA A 145 -7.30 -13.81 10.53
N TRP A 146 -8.19 -14.74 10.88
CA TRP A 146 -7.89 -16.18 10.98
C TRP A 146 -9.02 -17.02 10.38
N ASP A 147 -8.68 -17.92 9.46
CA ASP A 147 -9.49 -19.06 9.04
C ASP A 147 -9.00 -20.32 9.77
N PHE A 148 -9.89 -21.01 10.47
CA PHE A 148 -9.57 -22.27 11.18
C PHE A 148 -9.75 -23.52 10.29
N CYS A 149 -9.96 -23.32 8.99
CA CYS A 149 -10.01 -24.35 7.95
C CYS A 149 -11.14 -25.38 8.13
N ASN A 150 -12.17 -25.06 8.92
CA ASN A 150 -13.26 -25.96 9.27
C ASN A 150 -14.64 -25.53 8.74
N HIS A 151 -14.67 -24.53 7.84
CA HIS A 151 -15.87 -23.94 7.22
C HIS A 151 -16.77 -23.09 8.12
N ASN A 152 -16.49 -23.02 9.43
CA ASN A 152 -17.41 -22.43 10.39
C ASN A 152 -16.76 -21.35 11.26
N ASP A 153 -15.47 -21.52 11.60
CA ASP A 153 -14.78 -20.72 12.61
C ASP A 153 -13.79 -19.76 11.95
N TYR A 154 -14.17 -18.47 11.96
CA TYR A 154 -13.39 -17.36 11.42
C TYR A 154 -13.30 -16.30 12.50
N ARG A 155 -12.11 -15.74 12.74
CA ARG A 155 -11.89 -14.84 13.88
C ARG A 155 -10.99 -13.67 13.54
N ILE A 156 -11.22 -12.55 14.21
CA ILE A 156 -10.25 -11.45 14.28
C ILE A 156 -9.64 -11.38 15.68
N LYS A 157 -8.36 -11.03 15.72
CA LYS A 157 -7.62 -10.76 16.94
C LYS A 157 -6.99 -9.36 16.85
N GLN A 158 -7.65 -8.36 17.42
CA GLN A 158 -7.20 -6.97 17.46
C GLN A 158 -7.42 -6.38 18.87
N CYS A 159 -6.43 -5.65 19.37
CA CYS A 159 -6.61 -4.86 20.60
C CYS A 159 -7.22 -3.51 20.22
N THR A 160 -8.52 -3.50 19.90
CA THR A 160 -9.14 -2.33 19.30
C THR A 160 -9.27 -1.16 20.26
N GLU A 161 -8.81 0.00 19.82
CA GLU A 161 -9.10 1.30 20.43
C GLU A 161 -10.13 2.07 19.60
N VAL A 162 -10.90 2.96 20.23
CA VAL A 162 -11.92 3.75 19.52
C VAL A 162 -11.25 4.92 18.80
N THR A 163 -10.62 4.63 17.66
CA THR A 163 -9.90 5.59 16.82
C THR A 163 -10.23 5.39 15.34
N MET A 164 -10.00 6.41 14.51
CA MET A 164 -10.19 6.31 13.06
C MET A 164 -9.23 5.30 12.42
N GLU A 165 -8.00 5.19 12.92
CA GLU A 165 -7.00 4.21 12.47
C GLU A 165 -7.50 2.77 12.71
N ASP A 166 -8.03 2.51 13.90
CA ASP A 166 -8.58 1.20 14.23
C ASP A 166 -9.88 0.92 13.47
N LEU A 167 -10.69 1.93 13.17
CA LEU A 167 -11.85 1.76 12.29
C LEU A 167 -11.43 1.32 10.88
N GLN A 168 -10.36 1.90 10.32
CA GLN A 168 -9.80 1.47 9.04
C GLN A 168 -9.27 0.04 9.12
N THR A 169 -8.52 -0.27 10.17
CA THR A 169 -7.96 -1.61 10.42
C THR A 169 -9.07 -2.66 10.54
N ILE A 170 -10.18 -2.35 11.22
CA ILE A 170 -11.33 -3.25 11.31
C ILE A 170 -11.89 -3.59 9.92
N HIS A 171 -12.07 -2.59 9.05
CA HIS A 171 -12.51 -2.85 7.68
C HIS A 171 -11.48 -3.69 6.93
N HIS A 172 -10.19 -3.41 7.07
CA HIS A 172 -9.14 -4.23 6.47
C HIS A 172 -9.25 -5.70 6.88
N GLU A 173 -9.28 -5.98 8.18
CA GLU A 173 -9.31 -7.34 8.71
C GLU A 173 -10.62 -8.07 8.40
N MET A 174 -11.76 -7.36 8.43
CA MET A 174 -13.04 -7.94 8.04
C MET A 174 -13.11 -8.26 6.54
N ALA A 175 -12.34 -7.58 5.69
CA ALA A 175 -12.21 -7.95 4.29
C ALA A 175 -11.51 -9.31 4.12
N HIS A 176 -10.52 -9.64 4.96
CA HIS A 176 -9.92 -10.98 5.00
C HIS A 176 -10.95 -12.04 5.39
N ILE A 177 -11.76 -11.76 6.43
CA ILE A 177 -12.86 -12.66 6.82
C ILE A 177 -13.87 -12.84 5.68
N GLN A 178 -14.23 -11.76 4.97
CA GLN A 178 -15.08 -11.88 3.79
C GLN A 178 -14.44 -12.78 2.74
N TYR A 179 -13.16 -12.64 2.47
CA TYR A 179 -12.46 -13.54 1.54
C TYR A 179 -12.60 -15.01 1.99
N TYR A 180 -12.36 -15.28 3.28
CA TYR A 180 -12.48 -16.62 3.88
C TYR A 180 -13.87 -17.22 3.71
N LEU A 181 -14.90 -16.42 3.96
CA LEU A 181 -16.30 -16.84 3.81
C LEU A 181 -16.66 -17.15 2.35
N GLN A 182 -16.06 -16.47 1.38
CA GLN A 182 -16.40 -16.62 -0.04
C GLN A 182 -15.79 -17.87 -0.65
N TYR A 183 -14.52 -18.19 -0.33
CA TYR A 183 -13.87 -19.40 -0.83
C TYR A 183 -14.01 -20.61 0.10
N ALA A 184 -14.79 -20.51 1.19
CA ALA A 184 -14.91 -21.57 2.20
C ALA A 184 -15.23 -22.95 1.59
N ASN A 185 -15.99 -22.99 0.50
CA ASN A 185 -16.40 -24.23 -0.17
C ASN A 185 -15.37 -24.78 -1.17
N GLN A 186 -14.28 -24.05 -1.45
CA GLN A 186 -13.18 -24.58 -2.24
C GLN A 186 -12.47 -25.73 -1.50
N PRO A 187 -11.83 -26.66 -2.24
CA PRO A 187 -10.86 -27.58 -1.64
C PRO A 187 -9.83 -26.80 -0.81
N LEU A 188 -9.36 -27.37 0.31
CA LEU A 188 -8.46 -26.68 1.24
C LEU A 188 -7.21 -26.08 0.54
N LEU A 189 -6.69 -26.76 -0.48
CA LEU A 189 -5.54 -26.29 -1.27
C LEU A 189 -5.82 -25.00 -2.05
N PHE A 190 -7.08 -24.66 -2.32
CA PHE A 190 -7.49 -23.47 -3.06
C PHE A 190 -8.08 -22.37 -2.17
N ARG A 191 -8.03 -22.54 -0.84
CA ARG A 191 -8.50 -21.54 0.14
C ARG A 191 -7.38 -20.56 0.48
N ASP A 192 -6.99 -19.81 -0.52
CA ASP A 192 -6.06 -18.69 -0.41
C ASP A 192 -6.47 -17.65 -1.46
N GLY A 193 -5.87 -16.48 -1.44
CA GLY A 193 -6.03 -15.49 -2.48
C GLY A 193 -5.37 -15.97 -3.77
N ALA A 194 -5.85 -15.44 -4.90
CA ALA A 194 -5.30 -15.77 -6.23
C ALA A 194 -3.76 -15.70 -6.31
N ASN A 195 -3.18 -14.73 -5.59
CA ASN A 195 -1.78 -14.71 -5.19
C ASN A 195 -1.68 -13.98 -3.83
N PRO A 196 -0.53 -13.97 -3.14
CA PRO A 196 -0.40 -13.33 -1.84
C PRO A 196 -0.73 -11.83 -1.80
N GLY A 197 -0.66 -11.13 -2.93
CA GLY A 197 -1.03 -9.71 -3.03
C GLY A 197 -2.53 -9.47 -3.06
N PHE A 198 -3.35 -10.44 -3.51
CA PHE A 198 -4.81 -10.29 -3.59
C PHE A 198 -5.47 -10.16 -2.21
N HIS A 199 -5.06 -10.98 -1.23
CA HIS A 199 -5.59 -10.90 0.13
C HIS A 199 -5.45 -9.49 0.71
N GLU A 200 -4.23 -8.96 0.66
CA GLU A 200 -3.91 -7.62 1.15
C GLU A 200 -4.60 -6.52 0.32
N ALA A 201 -4.68 -6.69 -1.02
CA ALA A 201 -5.28 -5.70 -1.91
C ALA A 201 -6.77 -5.49 -1.65
N VAL A 202 -7.52 -6.56 -1.35
CA VAL A 202 -8.96 -6.48 -1.09
C VAL A 202 -9.21 -5.68 0.19
N GLY A 203 -8.49 -5.96 1.29
CA GLY A 203 -8.60 -5.17 2.53
C GLY A 203 -8.26 -3.70 2.31
N ALA A 204 -7.12 -3.42 1.69
CA ALA A 204 -6.69 -2.05 1.44
C ALA A 204 -7.60 -1.29 0.46
N MET A 205 -8.26 -1.97 -0.48
CA MET A 205 -9.20 -1.36 -1.41
C MET A 205 -10.48 -0.90 -0.72
N ILE A 206 -11.00 -1.66 0.26
CA ILE A 206 -12.18 -1.26 1.03
C ILE A 206 -11.92 0.02 1.81
N GLU A 207 -10.73 0.13 2.41
CA GLU A 207 -10.31 1.35 3.12
C GLU A 207 -10.47 2.60 2.23
N LEU A 208 -10.14 2.51 0.93
CA LEU A 208 -10.21 3.66 0.01
C LEU A 208 -11.62 4.27 -0.09
N SER A 209 -12.68 3.48 0.09
CA SER A 209 -14.06 4.00 0.15
C SER A 209 -14.46 4.48 1.53
N VAL A 210 -14.08 3.73 2.57
CA VAL A 210 -14.49 3.98 3.97
C VAL A 210 -13.94 5.31 4.50
N ILE A 211 -12.73 5.69 4.07
CA ILE A 211 -12.07 6.92 4.54
C ILE A 211 -12.53 8.18 3.80
N THR A 212 -13.39 8.05 2.79
CA THR A 212 -13.85 9.22 2.05
C THR A 212 -14.75 10.09 2.95
N PRO A 213 -14.63 11.43 2.88
CA PRO A 213 -15.54 12.31 3.61
C PRO A 213 -17.02 12.03 3.31
N ARG A 214 -17.32 11.65 2.07
CA ARG A 214 -18.66 11.24 1.63
C ARG A 214 -19.18 10.03 2.40
N HIS A 215 -18.34 9.01 2.58
CA HIS A 215 -18.70 7.83 3.34
C HIS A 215 -18.94 8.17 4.82
N LEU A 216 -17.98 8.88 5.45
CA LEU A 216 -18.06 9.30 6.85
C LEU A 216 -19.32 10.12 7.14
N GLN A 217 -19.76 10.95 6.19
CA GLN A 217 -21.02 11.70 6.30
C GLN A 217 -22.25 10.78 6.24
N ARG A 218 -22.26 9.80 5.33
CA ARG A 218 -23.38 8.85 5.18
C ARG A 218 -23.60 7.99 6.42
N ILE A 219 -22.53 7.63 7.11
CA ILE A 219 -22.58 6.85 8.35
C ILE A 219 -22.72 7.73 9.60
N GLY A 220 -22.87 9.04 9.44
CA GLY A 220 -23.10 9.98 10.54
C GLY A 220 -21.89 10.26 11.43
N LEU A 221 -20.68 9.94 10.98
CA LEU A 221 -19.41 10.27 11.67
C LEU A 221 -18.82 11.62 11.22
N LEU A 222 -19.41 12.24 10.20
CA LEU A 222 -19.07 13.59 9.75
C LEU A 222 -20.37 14.41 9.56
N ASN A 223 -20.54 15.46 10.37
CA ASN A 223 -21.72 16.34 10.28
C ASN A 223 -21.60 17.36 9.14
N ASN A 224 -22.74 17.85 8.64
CA ASN A 224 -22.83 18.82 7.54
C ASN A 224 -21.81 19.94 7.69
N ILE A 225 -21.01 20.10 6.65
CA ILE A 225 -19.79 20.84 6.81
C ILE A 225 -20.05 22.33 6.64
N THR A 226 -20.11 22.98 7.78
CA THR A 226 -19.58 24.32 7.95
C THR A 226 -18.37 24.18 8.84
N ASP A 227 -17.19 24.51 8.33
CA ASP A 227 -16.04 24.82 9.18
C ASP A 227 -16.47 25.92 10.19
N GLU A 228 -15.65 26.20 11.21
CA GLU A 228 -15.86 27.31 12.16
C GLU A 228 -16.06 28.69 11.45
N TYR A 229 -15.78 28.75 10.15
CA TYR A 229 -15.95 29.88 9.23
C TYR A 229 -17.03 29.72 8.14
N GLY A 230 -17.88 28.67 8.19
CA GLY A 230 -19.03 28.54 7.28
C GLY A 230 -18.73 27.99 5.88
N GLU A 231 -17.56 27.38 5.66
CA GLU A 231 -17.14 26.88 4.33
C GLU A 231 -17.29 25.35 4.21
N MET A 232 -17.64 24.87 3.01
CA MET A 232 -17.95 23.46 2.70
C MET A 232 -16.67 22.62 2.59
N THR A 233 -16.60 21.45 3.23
CA THR A 233 -15.47 20.47 3.25
C THR A 233 -15.20 19.73 1.95
N ASN A 234 -15.64 20.30 0.83
CA ASN A 234 -15.25 19.88 -0.50
C ASN A 234 -14.56 21.04 -1.23
N THR A 235 -13.63 21.71 -0.53
CA THR A 235 -12.70 22.65 -1.16
C THR A 235 -11.57 21.89 -1.84
N ASN A 236 -10.98 22.49 -2.87
CA ASN A 236 -9.76 21.98 -3.50
C ASN A 236 -8.66 21.73 -2.43
N GLU A 237 -8.57 22.59 -1.42
CA GLU A 237 -7.60 22.50 -0.33
C GLU A 237 -7.77 21.21 0.51
N THR A 238 -9.00 20.88 0.90
CA THR A 238 -9.32 19.68 1.67
C THR A 238 -8.99 18.41 0.88
N ASN A 239 -9.30 18.41 -0.43
CA ASN A 239 -8.98 17.29 -1.32
C ASN A 239 -7.47 17.11 -1.50
N ILE A 240 -6.70 18.20 -1.60
CA ILE A 240 -5.23 18.13 -1.66
C ILE A 240 -4.65 17.60 -0.35
N ASN A 241 -5.12 18.06 0.81
CA ASN A 241 -4.67 17.54 2.10
C ASN A 241 -4.98 16.03 2.25
N PHE A 242 -6.19 15.60 1.86
CA PHE A 242 -6.58 14.19 1.84
C PHE A 242 -5.66 13.37 0.93
N LEU A 243 -5.51 13.78 -0.34
CA LEU A 243 -4.67 13.07 -1.30
C LEU A 243 -3.20 13.04 -0.86
N LEU A 244 -2.68 14.14 -0.29
CA LEU A 244 -1.31 14.17 0.22
C LEU A 244 -1.14 13.18 1.38
N THR A 245 -2.08 13.13 2.31
CA THR A 245 -2.09 12.14 3.41
C THR A 245 -2.12 10.70 2.87
N MET A 246 -2.93 10.45 1.83
CA MET A 246 -2.96 9.17 1.13
C MET A 246 -1.63 8.85 0.41
N ALA A 247 -0.97 9.85 -0.17
CA ALA A 247 0.30 9.66 -0.85
C ALA A 247 1.45 9.36 0.13
N LEU A 248 1.45 10.00 1.31
CA LEU A 248 2.39 9.70 2.40
C LEU A 248 2.25 8.26 2.93
N ASP A 249 1.09 7.63 2.74
CA ASP A 249 0.82 6.25 3.12
C ASP A 249 1.12 5.25 1.99
N LYS A 250 0.55 5.49 0.81
CA LYS A 250 0.54 4.52 -0.29
C LYS A 250 1.72 4.74 -1.25
N ILE A 251 1.95 5.98 -1.70
CA ILE A 251 3.02 6.31 -2.66
C ILE A 251 4.40 6.23 -2.01
N ALA A 252 4.55 6.74 -0.78
CA ALA A 252 5.80 6.67 -0.03
C ALA A 252 6.22 5.23 0.33
N TYR A 253 5.25 4.33 0.46
CA TYR A 253 5.48 2.93 0.83
C TYR A 253 5.95 2.07 -0.34
N LEU A 254 5.48 2.35 -1.56
CA LEU A 254 5.85 1.59 -2.78
C LEU A 254 7.35 1.31 -2.93
N PRO A 255 8.26 2.30 -2.88
CA PRO A 255 9.68 2.01 -3.04
C PRO A 255 10.25 1.17 -1.91
N PHE A 256 9.72 1.26 -0.68
CA PHE A 256 10.13 0.34 0.39
C PHE A 256 9.64 -1.08 0.11
N ALA A 257 8.35 -1.23 -0.24
CA ALA A 257 7.76 -2.54 -0.55
C ALA A 257 8.44 -3.23 -1.74
N TYR A 258 8.95 -2.43 -2.69
CA TYR A 258 9.76 -2.89 -3.80
C TYR A 258 11.15 -3.36 -3.34
N VAL A 259 11.92 -2.56 -2.60
CA VAL A 259 13.34 -2.89 -2.32
C VAL A 259 13.56 -4.08 -1.38
N VAL A 260 12.63 -4.41 -0.48
CA VAL A 260 12.86 -5.46 0.54
C VAL A 260 13.12 -6.81 -0.12
N ASP A 261 12.23 -7.25 -0.99
CA ASP A 261 12.40 -8.54 -1.67
C ASP A 261 13.40 -8.44 -2.80
N GLN A 262 13.58 -7.27 -3.43
CA GLN A 262 14.67 -7.09 -4.38
C GLN A 262 16.01 -7.40 -3.70
N TRP A 263 16.24 -6.88 -2.48
CA TRP A 263 17.41 -7.20 -1.67
C TRP A 263 17.52 -8.69 -1.32
N ARG A 264 16.43 -9.31 -0.82
CA ARG A 264 16.41 -10.75 -0.46
C ARG A 264 16.74 -11.63 -1.66
N TRP A 265 16.16 -11.34 -2.83
CA TRP A 265 16.33 -12.14 -4.03
C TRP A 265 17.76 -12.15 -4.56
N ARG A 266 18.49 -11.02 -4.52
CA ARG A 266 19.90 -10.98 -4.96
C ARG A 266 20.82 -11.73 -4.00
N LEU A 267 20.45 -11.83 -2.73
CA LEU A 267 21.17 -12.67 -1.77
C LEU A 267 20.86 -14.15 -1.97
N PHE A 268 19.59 -14.50 -2.20
CA PHE A 268 19.19 -15.88 -2.47
C PHE A 268 19.80 -16.43 -3.76
N SER A 269 19.91 -15.60 -4.80
CA SER A 269 20.53 -15.98 -6.07
C SER A 269 22.07 -15.95 -6.05
N GLU A 270 22.68 -15.56 -4.92
CA GLU A 270 24.13 -15.35 -4.76
C GLU A 270 24.72 -14.28 -5.71
N GLU A 271 23.89 -13.43 -6.31
CA GLU A 271 24.36 -12.25 -7.07
C GLU A 271 25.10 -11.27 -6.15
N TRP A 272 24.58 -11.08 -4.94
CA TRP A 272 25.22 -10.31 -3.89
C TRP A 272 25.75 -11.23 -2.80
N LYS A 273 26.93 -10.89 -2.29
CA LYS A 273 27.59 -11.67 -1.25
C LYS A 273 27.07 -11.29 0.12
N VAL A 274 27.13 -12.24 1.05
CA VAL A 274 26.73 -12.07 2.45
C VAL A 274 27.52 -10.95 3.12
N GLU A 275 28.78 -10.75 2.73
CA GLU A 275 29.66 -9.71 3.28
C GLU A 275 29.31 -8.29 2.79
N GLU A 276 28.32 -8.14 1.90
CA GLU A 276 27.85 -6.86 1.37
C GLU A 276 26.37 -6.58 1.76
N MET A 277 25.80 -7.38 2.66
CA MET A 277 24.36 -7.33 2.98
C MET A 277 23.88 -5.93 3.36
N ASN A 278 24.61 -5.24 4.24
CA ASN A 278 24.16 -3.96 4.78
C ASN A 278 24.43 -2.81 3.80
N SER A 279 25.57 -2.82 3.11
CA SER A 279 25.88 -1.84 2.07
C SER A 279 24.89 -1.92 0.89
N ARG A 280 24.55 -3.12 0.43
CA ARG A 280 23.56 -3.33 -0.65
C ARG A 280 22.15 -2.94 -0.25
N TRP A 281 21.78 -3.16 1.02
CA TRP A 281 20.53 -2.66 1.58
C TRP A 281 20.42 -1.14 1.44
N TRP A 282 21.44 -0.40 1.87
CA TRP A 282 21.44 1.06 1.77
C TRP A 282 21.59 1.59 0.35
N ASP A 283 22.29 0.88 -0.54
CA ASP A 283 22.35 1.21 -1.98
C ASP A 283 20.94 1.17 -2.61
N LEU A 284 20.17 0.11 -2.36
CA LEU A 284 18.78 0.03 -2.83
C LEU A 284 17.89 1.11 -2.22
N ARG A 285 17.99 1.32 -0.91
CA ARG A 285 17.23 2.36 -0.19
C ARG A 285 17.52 3.75 -0.75
N MET A 286 18.79 4.07 -1.02
CA MET A 286 19.16 5.32 -1.67
C MET A 286 18.64 5.40 -3.11
N ARG A 287 18.78 4.33 -3.91
CA ARG A 287 18.39 4.32 -5.32
C ARG A 287 16.89 4.46 -5.55
N HIS A 288 16.07 3.82 -4.73
CA HIS A 288 14.61 3.77 -4.95
C HIS A 288 13.83 4.65 -3.98
N GLN A 289 14.27 4.80 -2.73
CA GLN A 289 13.61 5.70 -1.77
C GLN A 289 14.27 7.07 -1.67
N GLY A 290 15.52 7.24 -2.08
CA GLY A 290 16.19 8.53 -1.94
C GLY A 290 16.41 8.91 -0.50
N ILE A 291 16.85 7.94 0.29
CA ILE A 291 17.15 8.10 1.71
C ILE A 291 18.51 7.53 2.06
N ILE A 292 19.10 8.08 3.11
CA ILE A 292 20.42 7.69 3.64
C ILE A 292 20.34 7.34 5.11
N PRO A 293 21.25 6.50 5.62
CA PRO A 293 21.35 6.29 7.05
C PRO A 293 21.78 7.60 7.72
N PRO A 294 21.24 7.93 8.91
CA PRO A 294 21.61 9.16 9.61
C PRO A 294 23.03 9.15 10.19
N ILE A 295 23.62 7.96 10.29
CA ILE A 295 24.99 7.72 10.77
C ILE A 295 25.65 6.71 9.84
N SER A 296 26.99 6.68 9.81
CA SER A 296 27.72 5.67 9.05
C SER A 296 27.37 4.26 9.52
N ARG A 297 27.24 3.34 8.57
CA ARG A 297 26.96 1.92 8.76
C ARG A 297 28.09 1.10 8.17
N SER A 298 28.29 -0.09 8.72
CA SER A 298 29.27 -1.07 8.26
C SER A 298 28.61 -2.42 8.08
N GLU A 299 29.37 -3.43 7.67
CA GLU A 299 28.88 -4.81 7.58
C GLU A 299 28.86 -5.53 8.94
N ASN A 300 29.34 -4.88 10.01
CA ASN A 300 29.07 -5.33 11.39
C ASN A 300 27.61 -5.02 11.81
N ASP A 301 26.93 -4.19 11.04
CA ASP A 301 25.52 -3.85 11.23
C ASP A 301 24.65 -4.73 10.33
N PHE A 302 23.40 -4.97 10.76
CA PHE A 302 22.42 -5.70 9.95
C PHE A 302 21.05 -5.02 10.01
N ASP A 303 20.97 -3.83 9.43
CA ASP A 303 19.77 -2.99 9.40
C ASP A 303 18.53 -3.69 8.81
N PRO A 304 18.61 -4.52 7.74
CA PRO A 304 17.42 -5.22 7.24
C PRO A 304 16.79 -6.15 8.28
N ALA A 305 17.55 -6.76 9.21
CA ALA A 305 16.97 -7.58 10.28
C ALA A 305 16.20 -6.80 11.34
N ALA A 306 16.36 -5.47 11.40
CA ALA A 306 15.48 -4.64 12.22
C ALA A 306 14.05 -4.56 11.68
N LYS A 307 13.78 -5.09 10.48
CA LYS A 307 12.44 -5.26 9.92
C LYS A 307 11.93 -6.67 10.17
N TYR A 308 10.80 -6.77 10.88
CA TYR A 308 10.15 -8.03 11.28
C TYR A 308 10.09 -9.09 10.17
N HIS A 309 9.66 -8.69 8.97
CA HIS A 309 9.46 -9.62 7.86
C HIS A 309 10.75 -10.28 7.38
N VAL A 310 11.90 -9.62 7.52
CA VAL A 310 13.19 -10.20 7.14
C VAL A 310 13.56 -11.33 8.10
N VAL A 311 13.47 -11.10 9.41
CA VAL A 311 13.82 -12.11 10.42
C VAL A 311 12.79 -13.23 10.56
N ALA A 312 11.54 -12.95 10.21
CA ALA A 312 10.46 -13.92 10.23
C ALA A 312 10.30 -14.68 8.89
N ASP A 313 11.24 -14.49 7.95
CA ASP A 313 11.26 -15.09 6.62
C ASP A 313 9.91 -14.96 5.88
N MET A 314 9.36 -13.75 5.88
CA MET A 314 8.09 -13.45 5.23
C MET A 314 8.33 -12.71 3.91
N PRO A 315 7.88 -13.26 2.76
CA PRO A 315 7.87 -12.56 1.49
C PRO A 315 7.24 -11.17 1.60
N TYR A 316 7.89 -10.15 1.05
CA TYR A 316 7.47 -8.76 1.17
C TYR A 316 6.80 -8.21 -0.10
N ILE A 317 7.09 -8.77 -1.27
CA ILE A 317 6.63 -8.26 -2.57
C ILE A 317 5.10 -8.25 -2.69
N ARG A 318 4.41 -9.07 -1.89
CA ARG A 318 2.95 -9.06 -1.75
C ARG A 318 2.40 -7.66 -1.44
N TYR A 319 3.12 -6.85 -0.68
CA TYR A 319 2.71 -5.49 -0.34
C TYR A 319 2.83 -4.54 -1.54
N PHE A 320 3.86 -4.69 -2.38
CA PHE A 320 3.98 -3.91 -3.61
C PHE A 320 2.85 -4.26 -4.59
N VAL A 321 2.62 -5.56 -4.82
CA VAL A 321 1.52 -6.04 -5.66
C VAL A 321 0.18 -5.52 -5.13
N SER A 322 -0.05 -5.61 -3.82
CA SER A 322 -1.25 -5.10 -3.17
C SER A 322 -1.47 -3.60 -3.36
N LEU A 323 -0.40 -2.79 -3.27
CA LEU A 323 -0.47 -1.35 -3.46
C LEU A 323 -0.90 -0.95 -4.87
N ILE A 324 -0.52 -1.71 -5.89
CA ILE A 324 -0.94 -1.45 -7.27
C ILE A 324 -2.35 -2.00 -7.50
N LEU A 325 -2.55 -3.26 -7.11
CA LEU A 325 -3.79 -3.98 -7.35
C LEU A 325 -4.98 -3.32 -6.66
N GLN A 326 -4.83 -2.80 -5.43
CA GLN A 326 -5.96 -2.17 -4.71
C GLN A 326 -6.61 -1.02 -5.50
N PHE A 327 -5.85 -0.22 -6.25
CA PHE A 327 -6.40 0.86 -7.08
C PHE A 327 -7.02 0.32 -8.37
N GLN A 328 -6.49 -0.76 -8.94
CA GLN A 328 -7.12 -1.45 -10.08
C GLN A 328 -8.48 -2.07 -9.69
N LEU A 329 -8.53 -2.71 -8.52
CA LEU A 329 -9.76 -3.24 -7.93
C LEU A 329 -10.74 -2.08 -7.68
N HIS A 330 -10.27 -1.00 -7.05
CA HIS A 330 -11.09 0.16 -6.73
C HIS A 330 -11.69 0.81 -7.98
N GLU A 331 -10.90 1.09 -9.04
CA GLU A 331 -11.41 1.64 -10.32
C GLU A 331 -12.52 0.75 -10.90
N SER A 332 -12.31 -0.57 -10.92
CA SER A 332 -13.29 -1.52 -11.48
C SER A 332 -14.59 -1.56 -10.67
N LEU A 333 -14.50 -1.52 -9.34
CA LEU A 333 -15.68 -1.49 -8.45
C LEU A 333 -16.41 -0.15 -8.50
N CYS A 334 -15.68 0.97 -8.60
CA CYS A 334 -16.24 2.29 -8.78
C CYS A 334 -17.02 2.42 -10.10
N GLN A 335 -16.48 1.86 -11.19
CA GLN A 335 -17.18 1.78 -12.46
C GLN A 335 -18.44 0.91 -12.34
N ALA A 336 -18.38 -0.21 -11.63
CA ALA A 336 -19.56 -1.06 -11.37
C ALA A 336 -20.61 -0.35 -10.51
N ALA A 337 -20.19 0.47 -9.55
CA ALA A 337 -21.06 1.29 -8.72
C ALA A 337 -21.67 2.50 -9.46
N GLY A 338 -21.31 2.71 -10.74
CA GLY A 338 -21.78 3.86 -11.51
C GLY A 338 -21.24 5.20 -10.99
N HIS A 339 -20.05 5.19 -10.40
CA HIS A 339 -19.39 6.41 -9.91
C HIS A 339 -18.99 7.32 -11.09
N PHE A 340 -19.22 8.62 -10.93
CA PHE A 340 -18.78 9.66 -11.85
C PHE A 340 -17.95 10.70 -11.09
N GLY A 341 -16.88 11.20 -11.73
CA GLY A 341 -15.97 12.18 -11.15
C GLY A 341 -14.64 11.56 -10.72
N PRO A 342 -13.80 12.31 -9.98
CA PRO A 342 -12.47 11.86 -9.59
C PRO A 342 -12.50 10.54 -8.80
N LEU A 343 -11.60 9.61 -9.13
CA LEU A 343 -11.59 8.26 -8.56
C LEU A 343 -11.45 8.28 -7.02
N HIS A 344 -10.67 9.21 -6.46
CA HIS A 344 -10.48 9.34 -5.01
C HIS A 344 -11.73 9.75 -4.21
N THR A 345 -12.81 10.12 -4.89
CA THR A 345 -14.10 10.46 -4.25
C THR A 345 -15.11 9.30 -4.28
N CYS A 346 -14.71 8.16 -4.84
CA CYS A 346 -15.57 7.00 -4.99
C CYS A 346 -15.84 6.31 -3.65
N ASP A 347 -17.12 6.04 -3.40
CA ASP A 347 -17.60 5.28 -2.26
C ASP A 347 -18.52 4.16 -2.77
N ILE A 348 -18.05 2.91 -2.69
CA ILE A 348 -18.77 1.71 -3.15
C ILE A 348 -19.86 1.24 -2.17
N TYR A 349 -19.98 1.89 -1.01
CA TYR A 349 -20.99 1.59 -0.01
C TYR A 349 -22.41 1.53 -0.61
N ARG A 350 -23.17 0.49 -0.24
CA ARG A 350 -24.52 0.18 -0.76
C ARG A 350 -24.63 -0.14 -2.25
N SER A 351 -23.53 -0.24 -3.00
CA SER A 351 -23.59 -0.71 -4.39
C SER A 351 -23.68 -2.24 -4.44
N ARG A 352 -24.84 -2.75 -4.82
CA ARG A 352 -25.06 -4.20 -5.03
C ARG A 352 -24.29 -4.70 -6.24
N GLU A 353 -24.09 -3.86 -7.24
CA GLU A 353 -23.33 -4.18 -8.45
C GLU A 353 -21.83 -4.33 -8.15
N ALA A 354 -21.26 -3.43 -7.35
CA ALA A 354 -19.88 -3.56 -6.87
C ALA A 354 -19.75 -4.78 -5.94
N GLY A 355 -20.70 -4.97 -5.01
CA GLY A 355 -20.75 -6.15 -4.16
C GLY A 355 -20.83 -7.46 -4.94
N ARG A 356 -21.62 -7.54 -6.01
CA ARG A 356 -21.72 -8.72 -6.88
C ARG A 356 -20.49 -8.91 -7.77
N LEU A 357 -19.74 -7.86 -8.08
CA LEU A 357 -18.45 -7.95 -8.76
C LEU A 357 -17.36 -8.47 -7.80
N LEU A 358 -17.42 -8.08 -6.53
CA LEU A 358 -16.47 -8.48 -5.49
C LEU A 358 -16.78 -9.88 -4.93
N SER A 359 -18.04 -10.19 -4.64
CA SER A 359 -18.49 -11.43 -3.97
C SER A 359 -19.13 -12.44 -4.92
N THR A 360 -19.19 -13.71 -4.50
CA THR A 360 -20.30 -14.61 -4.85
C THR A 360 -20.56 -15.65 -3.75
N VAL A 361 -21.79 -15.61 -3.23
CA VAL A 361 -22.47 -16.66 -2.45
C VAL A 361 -23.16 -17.61 -3.42
N PHE A 362 -23.04 -18.91 -3.19
CA PHE A 362 -23.78 -19.97 -3.90
C PHE A 362 -25.30 -19.65 -3.94
N VAL A 363 -25.81 -19.14 -5.06
CA VAL A 363 -27.23 -19.34 -5.38
C VAL A 363 -27.33 -20.74 -5.96
N THR A 364 -27.88 -21.62 -5.16
CA THR A 364 -28.25 -22.99 -5.50
C THR A 364 -28.88 -23.08 -6.89
N ALA A 365 -28.35 -24.01 -7.69
CA ALA A 365 -29.03 -24.75 -8.76
C ALA A 365 -30.23 -24.06 -9.44
N VAL A 366 -30.02 -23.70 -10.71
CA VAL A 366 -30.98 -23.51 -11.83
C VAL A 366 -30.73 -22.16 -12.49
N SER A 367 -29.69 -22.10 -13.33
CA SER A 367 -29.64 -21.29 -14.57
C SER A 367 -28.30 -21.50 -15.28
N LEU A 368 -28.19 -22.62 -15.97
CA LEU A 368 -27.05 -23.03 -16.80
C LEU A 368 -26.92 -22.24 -18.13
N LEU A 369 -27.44 -21.01 -18.23
CA LEU A 369 -27.53 -20.30 -19.52
C LEU A 369 -27.38 -18.76 -19.45
N ILE A 370 -26.59 -18.21 -18.53
CA ILE A 370 -26.04 -16.85 -18.68
C ILE A 370 -24.58 -16.85 -18.26
N TYR A 371 -23.69 -17.12 -19.23
CA TYR A 371 -22.26 -16.85 -19.09
C TYR A 371 -22.05 -15.33 -18.99
N ASN A 372 -21.26 -14.91 -18.00
CA ASN A 372 -20.71 -13.58 -17.69
C ASN A 372 -21.27 -12.92 -16.44
N PHE A 373 -20.78 -13.31 -15.25
CA PHE A 373 -20.83 -12.42 -14.10
C PHE A 373 -19.65 -12.69 -13.14
N SER A 374 -18.58 -11.90 -13.29
CA SER A 374 -17.33 -11.87 -12.51
C SER A 374 -17.44 -12.22 -11.01
N GLU A 375 -16.51 -13.08 -10.54
CA GLU A 375 -16.57 -13.89 -9.30
C GLU A 375 -15.18 -13.93 -8.59
N ILE A 376 -14.72 -12.84 -7.98
CA ILE A 376 -13.29 -12.72 -7.59
C ILE A 376 -12.95 -13.50 -6.32
N LEU A 377 -13.69 -13.27 -5.23
CA LEU A 377 -13.31 -13.84 -3.91
C LEU A 377 -13.60 -15.34 -3.79
N SER A 378 -14.63 -15.85 -4.47
CA SER A 378 -15.04 -17.26 -4.38
C SER A 378 -14.12 -18.21 -5.13
N MET A 379 -13.35 -17.70 -6.11
CA MET A 379 -12.37 -18.50 -6.85
C MET A 379 -11.18 -18.92 -5.98
N GLY A 380 -10.86 -18.15 -4.93
CA GLY A 380 -9.65 -18.36 -4.14
C GLY A 380 -8.40 -18.45 -5.04
N SER A 381 -7.58 -19.49 -4.87
CA SER A 381 -6.43 -19.78 -5.73
C SER A 381 -6.69 -20.88 -6.77
N SER A 382 -7.97 -21.16 -7.10
CA SER A 382 -8.34 -22.19 -8.09
C SER A 382 -8.15 -21.75 -9.55
N ARG A 383 -7.89 -20.47 -9.78
CA ARG A 383 -7.66 -19.84 -11.09
C ARG A 383 -6.41 -18.99 -11.05
N SER A 384 -5.76 -18.79 -12.20
CA SER A 384 -4.60 -17.90 -12.25
C SER A 384 -5.04 -16.48 -11.91
N TRP A 385 -4.19 -15.77 -11.19
CA TRP A 385 -4.48 -14.38 -10.79
C TRP A 385 -4.64 -13.44 -12.00
N SER A 386 -3.98 -13.73 -13.12
CA SER A 386 -4.13 -13.01 -14.39
C SER A 386 -5.54 -13.14 -14.99
N GLU A 387 -6.13 -14.35 -14.94
CA GLU A 387 -7.52 -14.60 -15.34
C GLU A 387 -8.48 -13.79 -14.46
N ILE A 388 -8.21 -13.72 -13.15
CA ILE A 388 -9.03 -12.97 -12.20
C ILE A 388 -8.94 -11.46 -12.47
N ILE A 389 -7.74 -10.90 -12.75
CA ILE A 389 -7.60 -9.49 -13.16
C ILE A 389 -8.35 -9.25 -14.47
N HIS A 390 -8.23 -10.14 -15.45
CA HIS A 390 -8.93 -10.04 -16.73
C HIS A 390 -10.45 -9.94 -16.52
N VAL A 391 -11.01 -10.85 -15.73
CA VAL A 391 -12.44 -10.90 -15.43
C VAL A 391 -12.89 -9.65 -14.67
N MET A 392 -12.13 -9.23 -13.65
CA MET A 392 -12.46 -8.03 -12.87
C MET A 392 -12.47 -6.76 -13.71
N THR A 393 -11.45 -6.60 -14.56
CA THR A 393 -11.28 -5.37 -15.35
C THR A 393 -12.18 -5.37 -16.59
N LYS A 394 -13.05 -6.38 -16.73
CA LYS A 394 -13.94 -6.61 -17.89
C LYS A 394 -13.15 -6.72 -19.20
N GLY A 395 -12.02 -7.42 -19.14
CA GLY A 395 -11.14 -7.72 -20.26
C GLY A 395 -10.19 -6.59 -20.66
N ARG A 396 -10.07 -5.52 -19.86
CA ARG A 396 -9.17 -4.39 -20.17
C ARG A 396 -7.70 -4.75 -20.02
N THR A 397 -7.36 -5.58 -19.03
CA THR A 397 -5.99 -6.04 -18.78
C THR A 397 -6.02 -7.35 -17.98
N ASP A 398 -5.03 -8.19 -18.15
CA ASP A 398 -4.73 -9.39 -17.36
C ASP A 398 -3.45 -9.23 -16.52
N LYS A 399 -2.88 -8.02 -16.49
CA LYS A 399 -1.64 -7.67 -15.79
C LYS A 399 -1.87 -6.64 -14.67
N LEU A 400 -0.88 -6.51 -13.79
CA LEU A 400 -0.78 -5.36 -12.89
C LEU A 400 -0.65 -4.07 -13.70
N ASP A 401 -1.50 -3.09 -13.40
CA ASP A 401 -1.59 -1.80 -14.09
C ASP A 401 -1.58 -0.68 -13.04
N SER A 402 -0.58 0.20 -13.10
CA SER A 402 -0.45 1.35 -12.20
C SER A 402 -1.33 2.53 -12.59
N ARG A 403 -1.93 2.53 -13.78
CA ARG A 403 -2.71 3.67 -14.29
C ARG A 403 -3.86 4.07 -13.35
N PRO A 404 -4.64 3.15 -12.74
CA PRO A 404 -5.66 3.52 -11.75
C PRO A 404 -5.11 4.21 -10.50
N LEU A 405 -3.91 3.82 -10.04
CA LEU A 405 -3.22 4.51 -8.94
C LEU A 405 -2.84 5.93 -9.36
N LEU A 406 -2.26 6.10 -10.55
CA LEU A 406 -1.87 7.41 -11.07
C LEU A 406 -3.10 8.32 -11.29
N GLU A 407 -4.23 7.76 -11.74
CA GLU A 407 -5.50 8.46 -11.90
C GLU A 407 -6.07 8.92 -10.55
N TYR A 408 -6.05 8.06 -9.53
CA TYR A 408 -6.47 8.39 -8.17
C TYR A 408 -5.72 9.63 -7.64
N PHE A 409 -4.40 9.66 -7.83
CA PHE A 409 -3.52 10.73 -7.36
C PHE A 409 -3.30 11.87 -8.36
N GLN A 410 -3.97 11.87 -9.52
CA GLN A 410 -3.76 12.87 -10.57
C GLN A 410 -3.89 14.32 -10.06
N PRO A 411 -4.90 14.70 -9.26
CA PRO A 411 -5.02 16.08 -8.76
C PRO A 411 -3.81 16.48 -7.89
N LEU A 412 -3.33 15.57 -7.05
CA LEU A 412 -2.14 15.79 -6.24
C LEU A 412 -0.87 15.87 -7.10
N ALA A 413 -0.74 15.00 -8.11
CA ALA A 413 0.41 15.00 -9.01
C ALA A 413 0.56 16.35 -9.74
N MET A 414 -0.55 16.90 -10.21
CA MET A 414 -0.60 18.22 -10.82
C MET A 414 -0.23 19.32 -9.82
N TRP A 415 -0.81 19.26 -8.61
CA TRP A 415 -0.51 20.20 -7.54
C TRP A 415 0.96 20.18 -7.14
N LEU A 416 1.56 18.99 -6.91
CA LEU A 416 2.97 18.81 -6.58
C LEU A 416 3.88 19.34 -7.69
N SER A 417 3.52 19.13 -8.96
CA SER A 417 4.29 19.65 -10.10
C SER A 417 4.33 21.19 -10.09
N VAL A 418 3.22 21.85 -9.74
CA VAL A 418 3.19 23.31 -9.57
C VAL A 418 4.03 23.73 -8.36
N GLN A 419 3.93 23.02 -7.24
CA GLN A 419 4.66 23.34 -6.01
C GLN A 419 6.17 23.18 -6.15
N ASN A 420 6.62 22.25 -6.98
CA ASN A 420 8.02 21.93 -7.20
C ASN A 420 8.60 22.56 -8.48
N ARG A 421 7.85 23.44 -9.17
CA ARG A 421 8.28 24.01 -10.46
C ARG A 421 9.61 24.78 -10.38
N ASP A 422 9.89 25.37 -9.22
CA ASP A 422 11.07 26.20 -8.96
C ASP A 422 12.22 25.38 -8.31
N GLU A 423 12.02 24.08 -8.10
CA GLU A 423 13.04 23.18 -7.58
C GLU A 423 14.07 22.85 -8.66
N LYS A 424 15.35 22.91 -8.28
CA LYS A 424 16.45 22.60 -9.21
C LYS A 424 16.46 21.14 -9.65
N ILE A 425 15.96 20.24 -8.80
CA ILE A 425 15.91 18.81 -9.04
C ILE A 425 14.63 18.22 -8.46
N VAL A 426 13.94 17.41 -9.27
CA VAL A 426 12.86 16.55 -8.82
C VAL A 426 13.42 15.16 -8.52
N GLY A 427 13.29 14.71 -7.28
CA GLY A 427 14.00 13.58 -6.72
C GLY A 427 15.30 14.05 -6.05
N TRP A 428 16.37 13.29 -6.18
CA TRP A 428 17.63 13.55 -5.49
C TRP A 428 18.83 13.26 -6.39
N ALA A 429 19.92 14.00 -6.15
CA ALA A 429 21.25 13.71 -6.64
C ALA A 429 22.03 13.02 -5.51
N THR A 430 22.80 12.00 -5.86
CA THR A 430 23.69 11.29 -4.93
C THR A 430 25.13 11.80 -5.13
N ASN A 431 25.88 11.91 -4.04
CA ASN A 431 27.30 12.23 -4.09
C ASN A 431 28.14 11.15 -3.38
N ASN A 432 29.46 11.30 -3.43
CA ASN A 432 30.39 10.36 -2.81
C ASN A 432 30.24 10.31 -1.28
N GLU A 433 29.86 11.42 -0.64
CA GLU A 433 29.66 11.48 0.81
C GLU A 433 28.45 10.66 1.23
N ASP A 434 27.37 10.70 0.46
CA ASP A 434 26.16 9.92 0.72
C ASP A 434 26.46 8.42 0.66
N SER A 435 27.22 7.99 -0.35
CA SER A 435 27.57 6.58 -0.54
C SER A 435 28.63 6.12 0.46
N ALA A 436 29.53 7.01 0.88
CA ALA A 436 30.54 6.72 1.90
C ALA A 436 29.94 6.36 3.27
N LEU A 437 28.68 6.71 3.54
CA LEU A 437 27.98 6.36 4.76
C LEU A 437 27.76 4.85 4.93
N PHE A 438 27.78 4.06 3.86
CA PHE A 438 27.53 2.61 3.91
C PHE A 438 28.36 1.84 2.89
N ALA A 439 29.39 2.46 2.29
CA ALA A 439 30.30 1.77 1.41
C ALA A 439 30.97 0.60 2.16
N SER A 440 31.05 -0.56 1.53
CA SER A 440 31.84 -1.66 2.08
C SER A 440 33.32 -1.29 1.99
N TRP A 441 33.96 -0.96 3.12
CA TRP A 441 35.41 -0.72 3.20
C TRP A 441 36.21 -2.04 3.16
N ALA A 442 35.67 -3.07 2.51
CA ALA A 442 36.39 -4.30 2.19
C ALA A 442 37.33 -4.12 0.98
N GLN A 443 38.09 -3.01 0.94
CA GLN A 443 39.33 -2.88 0.17
C GLN A 443 40.34 -2.05 0.96
N GLY A 444 40.77 -2.61 2.10
CA GLY A 444 42.02 -2.24 2.77
C GLY A 444 43.25 -2.71 1.99
N GLY A 445 43.35 -2.33 0.72
CA GLY A 445 44.46 -2.66 -0.16
C GLY A 445 44.58 -1.61 -1.27
N SER A 446 45.45 -0.62 -1.05
CA SER A 446 46.10 0.24 -2.06
C SER A 446 45.60 0.05 -3.51
N ALA A 447 44.48 0.69 -3.86
CA ALA A 447 44.08 0.84 -5.26
C ALA A 447 44.57 2.20 -5.75
N THR A 448 45.68 2.18 -6.48
CA THR A 448 46.10 3.30 -7.33
C THR A 448 44.97 3.63 -8.30
N PHE A 449 44.41 4.83 -8.18
CA PHE A 449 43.42 5.37 -9.11
C PHE A 449 44.03 5.54 -10.51
N SER A 450 43.57 4.75 -11.49
CA SER A 450 43.73 5.08 -12.90
C SER A 450 42.52 5.88 -13.37
N SER A 451 42.73 7.17 -13.62
CA SER A 451 41.76 8.04 -14.28
C SER A 451 41.54 7.57 -15.72
N ASN A 452 40.35 7.07 -16.05
CA ASN A 452 39.87 7.05 -17.42
C ASN A 452 38.48 7.68 -17.46
N LEU A 453 38.48 8.93 -17.92
CA LEU A 453 37.30 9.69 -18.34
C LEU A 453 36.71 8.99 -19.57
N GLY A 454 35.56 8.34 -19.42
CA GLY A 454 34.75 7.85 -20.53
C GLY A 454 33.36 8.47 -20.44
N MET A 455 33.17 9.64 -21.06
CA MET A 455 31.85 10.21 -21.31
C MET A 455 31.07 9.27 -22.24
N LEU A 456 30.04 8.61 -21.72
CA LEU A 456 29.01 7.98 -22.53
C LEU A 456 27.88 9.00 -22.76
N LEU A 457 27.99 9.71 -23.87
CA LEU A 457 26.89 10.49 -24.47
C LEU A 457 25.89 9.50 -25.07
N ILE A 458 24.67 9.47 -24.52
CA ILE A 458 23.52 8.80 -25.15
C ILE A 458 22.90 9.80 -26.14
N PRO A 459 22.74 9.46 -27.43
CA PRO A 459 22.15 10.39 -28.39
C PRO A 459 20.63 10.44 -28.21
N PHE A 460 20.12 11.65 -27.99
CA PHE A 460 18.71 12.01 -28.16
C PHE A 460 18.31 11.78 -29.62
N ALA A 461 17.49 10.77 -29.90
CA ALA A 461 16.72 10.69 -31.14
C ALA A 461 15.29 11.17 -30.86
N ALA A 462 14.92 12.23 -31.58
CA ALA A 462 13.63 12.89 -31.52
C ALA A 462 12.49 11.98 -31.98
N MET A 463 11.35 12.04 -31.29
CA MET A 463 10.08 11.56 -31.79
C MET A 463 9.00 12.59 -31.46
N THR A 464 8.91 13.62 -32.30
CA THR A 464 7.73 14.48 -32.45
C THR A 464 6.93 13.98 -33.63
N THR A 465 5.80 13.32 -33.38
CA THR A 465 4.47 13.49 -34.03
C THR A 465 3.56 12.30 -33.70
N LEU A 466 2.51 12.54 -32.90
CA LEU A 466 1.08 12.28 -33.19
C LEU A 466 0.25 12.27 -31.90
N LEU A 467 -0.74 13.16 -31.89
CA LEU A 467 -1.84 13.40 -30.93
C LEU A 467 -1.50 14.20 -29.67
#